data_AF-A0A7Y5NH99-F1
#
_entry.id   AF-A0A7Y5NH99-F1
#
_cell.length_a   1.000
_cell.length_b   1.000
_cell.length_c   1.000
_cell.angle_alpha   90.00
_cell.angle_beta   90.00
_cell.angle_gamma   90.00
#
_symmetry.space_group_name_H-M   'P 1'
#
loop_
_entity.id
_entity.type
_entity.pdbx_description
1 polymer ?
#
loop_
_entity_poly.entity_id
_entity_poly.type
_entity_poly.pdbx_seq_one_letter_code
_entity_poly.pdbx_strand_id
1 'polypeptide(L)'
;MVSPAVIEQLDPNSLQLGGKRTEITTLFADIRGFTTYSESLPPEKLVSILNLYLAAMAEAVLAQEGTIDKFMGDMLMAEFGALQPAPDHAERAVCAALKMQRRLLDLRQQWARQGWPSLQCRFGINTGAVLLGNMGAREIVDYTVLGETVNFAARLERLNKTYGTSLLISESTHAQLSPQLFRTRLLDRVKTHSSAMAINLYEVYGDLATFRSLRNTAYYQTYHEAFTAYLAQDFAGARTKFFQTLAFYPDDPATKILLERIATLLANGIPENWDGAATLGSL
;
A
#
# COMPACT_ATOMS: atom_id res chain seq x y z
N MET A 1 -12.78 -9.47 17.90
CA MET A 1 -12.62 -10.94 17.84
C MET A 1 -11.20 -11.21 17.38
N VAL A 2 -10.52 -12.10 18.10
CA VAL A 2 -9.12 -12.46 17.85
C VAL A 2 -9.06 -13.52 16.74
N SER A 3 -8.10 -13.45 15.82
CA SER A 3 -8.03 -14.42 14.71
C SER A 3 -7.68 -15.83 15.24
N PRO A 4 -8.15 -16.91 14.60
CA PRO A 4 -7.88 -18.28 15.06
C PRO A 4 -6.38 -18.60 15.23
N ALA A 5 -5.54 -18.03 14.36
CA ALA A 5 -4.08 -18.19 14.43
C ALA A 5 -3.47 -17.54 15.69
N VAL A 6 -4.05 -16.44 16.17
CA VAL A 6 -3.66 -15.83 17.45
C VAL A 6 -4.12 -16.71 18.61
N ILE A 7 -5.33 -17.29 18.54
CA ILE A 7 -5.85 -18.17 19.60
C ILE A 7 -4.95 -19.41 19.81
N GLU A 8 -4.42 -20.00 18.74
CA GLU A 8 -3.50 -21.15 18.83
C GLU A 8 -2.14 -20.80 19.46
N GLN A 9 -1.73 -19.54 19.42
CA GLN A 9 -0.45 -19.07 19.99
C GLN A 9 -0.57 -18.44 21.38
N LEU A 10 -1.79 -18.29 21.90
CA LEU A 10 -1.99 -17.84 23.28
C LEU A 10 -1.63 -18.96 24.25
N ASP A 11 -0.35 -19.06 24.64
CA ASP A 11 0.01 -19.77 25.87
C ASP A 11 -0.58 -18.99 27.05
N PRO A 12 -1.52 -19.56 27.83
CA PRO A 12 -2.15 -18.88 28.97
C PRO A 12 -1.13 -18.40 30.02
N ASN A 13 0.07 -18.99 30.07
CA ASN A 13 1.15 -18.59 30.98
C ASN A 13 2.08 -17.51 30.39
N SER A 14 1.90 -17.15 29.11
CA SER A 14 2.70 -16.15 28.38
C SER A 14 2.10 -14.74 28.39
N LEU A 15 1.04 -14.52 29.17
CA LEU A 15 0.35 -13.23 29.39
C LEU A 15 1.22 -12.17 30.10
N GLN A 16 2.53 -12.14 29.87
CA GLN A 16 3.37 -11.02 30.25
C GLN A 16 3.14 -9.87 29.25
N LEU A 17 2.77 -8.71 29.79
CA LEU A 17 2.77 -7.46 29.03
C LEU A 17 4.20 -7.18 28.56
N GLY A 18 4.34 -6.89 27.26
CA GLY A 18 5.63 -6.74 26.61
C GLY A 18 5.57 -7.23 25.17
N GLY A 19 6.69 -7.13 24.45
CA GLY A 19 6.74 -7.62 23.08
C GLY A 19 8.14 -8.00 22.64
N LYS A 20 8.20 -8.83 21.61
CA LYS A 20 9.44 -9.23 20.93
C LYS A 20 9.65 -8.31 19.73
N ARG A 21 10.88 -7.85 19.55
CA ARG A 21 11.26 -7.14 18.32
C ARG A 21 11.38 -8.15 17.18
N THR A 22 10.56 -7.99 16.16
CA THR A 22 10.49 -8.88 15.00
C THR A 22 10.40 -8.04 13.73
N GLU A 23 11.09 -8.44 12.67
CA GLU A 23 10.86 -7.85 11.34
C GLU A 23 9.69 -8.57 10.68
N ILE A 24 8.72 -7.78 10.21
CA ILE A 24 7.52 -8.29 9.55
C ILE A 24 7.19 -7.40 8.35
N THR A 25 6.24 -7.85 7.53
CA THR A 25 5.54 -6.98 6.58
C THR A 25 4.11 -6.73 7.02
N THR A 26 3.73 -5.46 7.12
CA THR A 26 2.37 -5.02 7.45
C THR A 26 1.66 -4.55 6.18
N LEU A 27 0.41 -4.99 6.00
CA LEU A 27 -0.49 -4.58 4.94
C LEU A 27 -1.70 -3.86 5.54
N PHE A 28 -2.01 -2.67 5.02
CA PHE A 28 -3.29 -1.99 5.22
C PHE A 28 -4.07 -2.00 3.92
N ALA A 29 -5.38 -2.22 4.03
CA ALA A 29 -6.34 -2.14 2.92
C ALA A 29 -7.55 -1.31 3.36
N ASP A 30 -7.97 -0.34 2.56
CA ASP A 30 -9.11 0.54 2.87
C ASP A 30 -9.97 0.84 1.62
N ILE A 31 -11.30 0.95 1.76
CA ILE A 31 -12.18 1.18 0.62
C ILE A 31 -12.18 2.68 0.28
N ARG A 32 -11.92 2.98 -0.99
CA ARG A 32 -11.97 4.34 -1.52
C ARG A 32 -13.37 4.93 -1.34
N GLY A 33 -13.48 5.95 -0.50
CA GLY A 33 -14.70 6.75 -0.35
C GLY A 33 -15.81 6.03 0.40
N PHE A 34 -15.47 5.08 1.29
CA PHE A 34 -16.45 4.31 2.04
C PHE A 34 -17.42 5.15 2.87
N THR A 35 -16.96 6.25 3.48
CA THR A 35 -17.85 7.15 4.25
C THR A 35 -19.00 7.69 3.41
N THR A 36 -18.71 8.26 2.23
CA THR A 36 -19.74 8.75 1.31
C THR A 36 -20.66 7.61 0.85
N TYR A 37 -20.08 6.43 0.72
CA TYR A 37 -20.82 5.24 0.30
C TYR A 37 -21.77 4.72 1.38
N SER A 38 -21.33 4.62 2.63
CA SER A 38 -22.12 4.08 3.75
C SER A 38 -23.32 4.96 4.08
N GLU A 39 -23.22 6.27 3.85
CA GLU A 39 -24.33 7.23 4.00
C GLU A 39 -25.44 7.05 2.95
N SER A 40 -25.13 6.45 1.80
CA SER A 40 -26.04 6.34 0.65
C SER A 40 -26.90 5.06 0.61
N LEU A 41 -26.68 4.13 1.54
CA LEU A 41 -27.33 2.82 1.53
C LEU A 41 -28.12 2.52 2.82
N PRO A 42 -29.19 1.71 2.72
CA PRO A 42 -29.80 1.08 3.89
C PRO A 42 -28.76 0.26 4.68
N PRO A 43 -28.73 0.34 6.02
CA PRO A 43 -27.75 -0.34 6.86
C PRO A 43 -27.62 -1.85 6.58
N GLU A 44 -28.73 -2.54 6.30
CA GLU A 44 -28.76 -3.98 6.07
C GLU A 44 -28.05 -4.36 4.75
N LYS A 45 -28.20 -3.52 3.72
CA LYS A 45 -27.49 -3.69 2.45
C LYS A 45 -26.00 -3.41 2.61
N LEU A 46 -25.67 -2.34 3.35
CA LEU A 46 -24.28 -1.99 3.63
C LEU A 46 -23.54 -3.13 4.35
N VAL A 47 -24.15 -3.69 5.40
CA VAL A 47 -23.59 -4.83 6.15
C VAL A 47 -23.39 -6.05 5.24
N SER A 48 -24.35 -6.35 4.36
CA SER A 48 -24.24 -7.48 3.43
C SER A 48 -23.06 -7.32 2.47
N ILE A 49 -22.89 -6.11 1.91
CA ILE A 49 -21.79 -5.79 1.00
C ILE A 49 -20.45 -5.82 1.73
N LEU A 50 -20.41 -5.23 2.93
CA LEU A 50 -19.21 -5.19 3.75
C LEU A 50 -18.76 -6.60 4.13
N ASN A 51 -19.67 -7.48 4.56
CA ASN A 51 -19.32 -8.86 4.91
C ASN A 51 -18.75 -9.64 3.72
N LEU A 52 -19.33 -9.48 2.52
CA LEU A 52 -18.80 -10.12 1.31
C LEU A 52 -17.41 -9.60 0.93
N TYR A 53 -17.20 -8.28 1.05
CA TYR A 53 -15.90 -7.67 0.86
C TYR A 53 -14.87 -8.18 1.88
N LEU A 54 -15.16 -8.08 3.18
CA LEU A 54 -14.24 -8.48 4.24
C LEU A 54 -13.88 -9.97 4.16
N ALA A 55 -14.85 -10.83 3.81
CA ALA A 55 -14.60 -12.24 3.57
C ALA A 55 -13.60 -12.47 2.42
N ALA A 56 -13.77 -11.78 1.29
CA ALA A 56 -12.86 -11.90 0.15
C ALA A 56 -11.45 -11.35 0.45
N MET A 57 -11.34 -10.28 1.24
CA MET A 57 -10.04 -9.75 1.66
C MET A 57 -9.36 -10.73 2.63
N ALA A 58 -10.11 -11.27 3.58
CA ALA A 58 -9.60 -12.25 4.55
C ALA A 58 -9.07 -13.51 3.85
N GLU A 59 -9.82 -14.05 2.89
CA GLU A 59 -9.42 -15.20 2.07
C GLU A 59 -8.06 -14.96 1.39
N ALA A 60 -7.85 -13.76 0.83
CA ALA A 60 -6.61 -13.40 0.16
C ALA A 60 -5.40 -13.30 1.10
N VAL A 61 -5.58 -12.78 2.33
CA VAL A 61 -4.53 -12.76 3.37
C VAL A 61 -4.17 -14.18 3.78
N LEU A 62 -5.17 -14.97 4.15
CA LEU A 62 -4.97 -16.32 4.68
C LEU A 62 -4.36 -17.26 3.64
N ALA A 63 -4.72 -17.10 2.36
CA ALA A 63 -4.12 -17.84 1.24
C ALA A 63 -2.66 -17.47 0.95
N GLN A 64 -2.08 -16.53 1.69
CA GLN A 64 -0.67 -16.17 1.70
C GLN A 64 -0.06 -16.31 3.09
N GLU A 65 -0.71 -17.08 3.97
CA GLU A 65 -0.30 -17.36 5.35
C GLU A 65 -0.08 -16.08 6.17
N GLY A 66 -0.79 -15.00 5.80
CA GLY A 66 -0.85 -13.78 6.59
C GLY A 66 -1.78 -13.94 7.79
N THR A 67 -1.52 -13.17 8.83
CA THR A 67 -2.38 -13.05 10.00
C THR A 67 -3.20 -11.78 9.88
N ILE A 68 -4.52 -11.88 9.96
CA ILE A 68 -5.39 -10.70 10.09
C ILE A 68 -5.32 -10.27 11.55
N ASP A 69 -4.82 -9.08 11.79
CA ASP A 69 -4.72 -8.49 13.12
C ASP A 69 -6.09 -7.95 13.55
N LYS A 70 -6.66 -7.02 12.76
CA LYS A 70 -8.02 -6.54 13.00
C LYS A 70 -8.70 -5.92 11.78
N PHE A 71 -10.02 -5.83 11.88
CA PHE A 71 -10.88 -5.02 11.02
C PHE A 71 -11.27 -3.73 11.76
N MET A 72 -11.24 -2.60 11.05
CA MET A 72 -11.60 -1.28 11.57
C MET A 72 -12.56 -0.62 10.58
N GLY A 73 -13.86 -0.95 10.70
CA GLY A 73 -14.84 -0.59 9.68
C GLY A 73 -14.62 -1.38 8.41
N ASP A 74 -14.34 -0.69 7.32
CA ASP A 74 -13.94 -1.24 6.01
C ASP A 74 -12.44 -1.45 5.83
N MET A 75 -11.65 -0.96 6.80
CA MET A 75 -10.21 -1.14 6.80
C MET A 75 -9.82 -2.54 7.32
N LEU A 76 -8.85 -3.17 6.66
CA LEU A 76 -8.19 -4.39 7.11
C LEU A 76 -6.72 -4.09 7.41
N MET A 77 -6.24 -4.62 8.53
CA MET A 77 -4.81 -4.70 8.86
C MET A 77 -4.39 -6.17 8.94
N ALA A 78 -3.32 -6.50 8.23
CA ALA A 78 -2.74 -7.84 8.22
C ALA A 78 -1.21 -7.80 8.28
N GLU A 79 -0.65 -8.91 8.73
CA GLU A 79 0.77 -9.06 9.01
C GLU A 79 1.30 -10.37 8.44
N PHE A 80 2.52 -10.34 7.94
CA PHE A 80 3.23 -11.49 7.38
C PHE A 80 4.56 -11.61 8.10
N GLY A 81 4.90 -12.82 8.56
CA GLY A 81 6.12 -13.05 9.35
C GLY A 81 5.97 -12.83 10.87
N ALA A 82 4.79 -12.38 11.34
CA ALA A 82 4.56 -12.05 12.75
C ALA A 82 4.45 -13.29 13.65
N LEU A 83 3.43 -14.14 13.41
CA LEU A 83 3.19 -15.35 14.19
C LEU A 83 4.11 -16.51 13.79
N GLN A 84 4.41 -16.61 12.50
CA GLN A 84 5.30 -17.61 11.93
C GLN A 84 6.36 -16.91 11.10
N PRO A 85 7.66 -17.15 11.37
CA PRO A 85 8.73 -16.60 10.54
C PRO A 85 8.58 -17.03 9.08
N ALA A 86 8.58 -16.07 8.17
CA ALA A 86 8.46 -16.30 6.73
C ALA A 86 9.50 -15.43 6.00
N PRO A 87 10.61 -15.98 5.49
CA PRO A 87 11.65 -15.20 4.80
C PRO A 87 11.14 -14.42 3.58
N ASP A 88 10.03 -14.85 3.01
CA ASP A 88 9.32 -14.28 1.86
C ASP A 88 8.10 -13.42 2.27
N HIS A 89 8.02 -12.97 3.53
CA HIS A 89 6.86 -12.22 4.06
C HIS A 89 6.51 -10.97 3.23
N ALA A 90 7.51 -10.29 2.64
CA ALA A 90 7.29 -9.14 1.76
C ALA A 90 6.56 -9.55 0.47
N GLU A 91 6.97 -10.65 -0.16
CA GLU A 91 6.37 -11.17 -1.38
C GLU A 91 4.95 -11.69 -1.14
N ARG A 92 4.73 -12.35 0.01
CA ARG A 92 3.40 -12.82 0.45
C ARG A 92 2.42 -11.67 0.63
N ALA A 93 2.86 -10.58 1.26
CA ALA A 93 2.04 -9.39 1.43
C ALA A 93 1.64 -8.76 0.08
N VAL A 94 2.59 -8.61 -0.85
CA VAL A 94 2.31 -8.08 -2.19
C VAL A 94 1.37 -9.03 -2.95
N CYS A 95 1.63 -10.34 -2.92
CA CYS A 95 0.74 -11.34 -3.51
C CYS A 95 -0.67 -11.28 -2.92
N ALA A 96 -0.81 -11.07 -1.60
CA ALA A 96 -2.11 -10.94 -0.94
C ALA A 96 -2.86 -9.70 -1.45
N ALA A 97 -2.20 -8.55 -1.54
CA ALA A 97 -2.81 -7.33 -2.08
C ALA A 97 -3.25 -7.50 -3.55
N LEU A 98 -2.45 -8.14 -4.39
CA LEU A 98 -2.82 -8.43 -5.79
C LEU A 98 -3.99 -9.42 -5.88
N LYS A 99 -4.03 -10.44 -5.02
CA LYS A 99 -5.17 -11.35 -4.89
C LYS A 99 -6.43 -10.59 -4.46
N MET A 100 -6.33 -9.71 -3.46
CA MET A 100 -7.44 -8.85 -3.00
C MET A 100 -8.00 -8.01 -4.15
N GLN A 101 -7.14 -7.35 -4.93
CA GLN A 101 -7.55 -6.56 -6.09
C GLN A 101 -8.33 -7.41 -7.11
N ARG A 102 -7.85 -8.63 -7.39
CA ARG A 102 -8.53 -9.55 -8.32
C ARG A 102 -9.87 -10.03 -7.79
N ARG A 103 -9.95 -10.43 -6.52
CA ARG A 103 -11.21 -10.85 -5.89
C ARG A 103 -12.23 -9.70 -5.86
N LEU A 104 -11.78 -8.48 -5.59
CA LEU A 104 -12.64 -7.30 -5.64
C LEU A 104 -13.12 -7.01 -7.06
N LEU A 105 -12.29 -7.22 -8.08
CA LEU A 105 -12.73 -7.11 -9.48
C LEU A 105 -13.84 -8.10 -9.82
N ASP A 106 -13.70 -9.36 -9.39
CA ASP A 106 -14.73 -10.39 -9.59
C ASP A 106 -16.03 -10.03 -8.87
N LEU A 107 -15.95 -9.56 -7.62
CA LEU A 107 -17.11 -9.09 -6.85
C LEU A 107 -17.82 -7.93 -7.56
N ARG A 108 -17.08 -6.93 -8.04
CA ARG A 108 -17.65 -5.79 -8.78
C ARG A 108 -18.45 -6.22 -10.01
N GLN A 109 -17.97 -7.23 -10.74
CA GLN A 109 -18.70 -7.75 -11.91
C GLN A 109 -20.02 -8.43 -11.52
N GLN A 110 -20.03 -9.15 -10.40
CA GLN A 110 -21.24 -9.78 -9.86
C GLN A 110 -22.23 -8.73 -9.34
N TRP A 111 -21.72 -7.77 -8.58
CA TRP A 111 -22.46 -6.66 -7.97
C TRP A 111 -23.07 -5.70 -8.99
N ALA A 112 -22.39 -5.47 -10.12
CA ALA A 112 -22.94 -4.68 -11.22
C ALA A 112 -24.29 -5.22 -11.71
N ARG A 113 -24.46 -6.56 -11.74
CA ARG A 113 -25.73 -7.20 -12.13
C ARG A 113 -26.85 -7.01 -11.10
N GLN A 114 -26.49 -6.66 -9.87
CA GLN A 114 -27.41 -6.44 -8.74
C GLN A 114 -27.66 -4.94 -8.49
N GLY A 115 -27.11 -4.05 -9.32
CA GLY A 115 -27.17 -2.60 -9.13
C GLY A 115 -26.35 -2.11 -7.93
N TRP A 116 -25.38 -2.90 -7.48
CA TRP A 116 -24.51 -2.56 -6.36
C TRP A 116 -23.33 -1.71 -6.84
N PRO A 117 -22.75 -0.89 -5.96
CA PRO A 117 -21.62 -0.03 -6.28
C PRO A 117 -20.39 -0.82 -6.74
N SER A 118 -19.55 -0.11 -7.48
CA SER A 118 -18.24 -0.59 -7.88
C SER A 118 -17.18 -0.13 -6.87
N LEU A 119 -16.98 -0.88 -5.79
CA LEU A 119 -15.98 -0.57 -4.77
C LEU A 119 -14.55 -0.65 -5.32
N GLN A 120 -13.66 0.20 -4.81
CA GLN A 120 -12.22 0.17 -5.08
C GLN A 120 -11.48 0.20 -3.75
N CYS A 121 -10.32 -0.42 -3.68
CA CYS A 121 -9.53 -0.50 -2.46
C CYS A 121 -8.13 0.08 -2.70
N ARG A 122 -7.56 0.67 -1.66
CA ARG A 122 -6.19 1.17 -1.60
C ARG A 122 -5.40 0.31 -0.64
N PHE A 123 -4.14 0.10 -0.98
CA PHE A 123 -3.25 -0.80 -0.24
C PHE A 123 -1.94 -0.09 0.07
N GLY A 124 -1.50 -0.23 1.32
CA GLY A 124 -0.21 0.25 1.78
C GLY A 124 0.56 -0.88 2.44
N ILE A 125 1.78 -1.15 1.97
CA ILE A 125 2.61 -2.24 2.49
C ILE A 125 3.96 -1.68 2.92
N ASN A 126 4.39 -2.03 4.14
CA ASN A 126 5.71 -1.69 4.62
C ASN A 126 6.34 -2.85 5.38
N THR A 127 7.65 -3.01 5.20
CA THR A 127 8.47 -4.00 5.89
C THR A 127 9.40 -3.32 6.88
N GLY A 128 9.53 -3.90 8.08
CA GLY A 128 10.49 -3.43 9.06
C GLY A 128 10.26 -3.99 10.46
N ALA A 129 11.10 -3.55 11.39
CA ALA A 129 11.01 -3.98 12.78
C ALA A 129 9.74 -3.42 13.47
N VAL A 130 9.06 -4.29 14.21
CA VAL A 130 7.92 -3.96 15.07
C VAL A 130 8.12 -4.55 16.47
N LEU A 131 7.35 -4.08 17.43
CA LEU A 131 7.16 -4.72 18.73
C LEU A 131 5.89 -5.58 18.66
N LEU A 132 6.05 -6.90 18.66
CA LEU A 132 4.97 -7.88 18.61
C LEU A 132 4.67 -8.40 20.01
N GLY A 133 3.44 -8.27 20.50
CA GLY A 133 3.07 -8.83 21.80
C GLY A 133 1.68 -8.46 22.30
N ASN A 134 1.44 -8.79 23.57
CA ASN A 134 0.19 -8.55 24.27
C ASN A 134 0.07 -7.06 24.69
N MET A 135 -0.91 -6.36 24.15
CA MET A 135 -1.17 -4.94 24.38
C MET A 135 -2.61 -4.73 24.86
N GLY A 136 -2.81 -3.88 25.87
CA GLY A 136 -4.15 -3.53 26.36
C GLY A 136 -4.23 -3.34 27.86
N ALA A 137 -5.43 -3.48 28.40
CA ALA A 137 -5.72 -3.44 29.83
C ALA A 137 -5.82 -4.87 30.38
N ARG A 138 -5.88 -5.01 31.71
CA ARG A 138 -5.96 -6.33 32.38
C ARG A 138 -7.17 -7.14 31.90
N GLU A 139 -8.25 -6.47 31.55
CA GLU A 139 -9.53 -7.04 31.15
C GLU A 139 -9.65 -7.26 29.62
N ILE A 140 -8.84 -6.56 28.81
CA ILE A 140 -8.89 -6.60 27.34
C ILE A 140 -7.46 -6.53 26.81
N VAL A 141 -6.98 -7.66 26.28
CA VAL A 141 -5.63 -7.81 25.72
C VAL A 141 -5.77 -8.21 24.24
N ASP A 142 -5.15 -7.42 23.37
CA ASP A 142 -4.94 -7.75 21.96
C ASP A 142 -3.49 -8.21 21.78
N TYR A 143 -3.28 -9.34 21.11
CA TYR A 143 -1.97 -9.67 20.58
C TYR A 143 -1.81 -8.94 19.25
N THR A 144 -0.90 -7.97 19.18
CA THR A 144 -0.80 -7.05 18.04
C THR A 144 0.62 -6.51 17.87
N VAL A 145 0.85 -5.75 16.80
CA VAL A 145 2.13 -5.12 16.47
C VAL A 145 2.09 -3.61 16.65
N LEU A 146 3.18 -3.06 17.19
CA LEU A 146 3.37 -1.62 17.33
C LEU A 146 4.70 -1.18 16.71
N GLY A 147 4.70 -0.01 16.08
CA GLY A 147 5.94 0.63 15.61
C GLY A 147 5.73 1.59 14.46
N GLU A 148 6.79 2.35 14.14
CA GLU A 148 6.81 3.24 12.98
C GLU A 148 6.56 2.49 11.67
N THR A 149 6.99 1.23 11.59
CA THR A 149 6.74 0.34 10.43
C THR A 149 5.24 0.23 10.12
N VAL A 150 4.42 -0.01 11.14
CA VAL A 150 2.95 -0.17 11.04
C VAL A 150 2.31 1.15 10.62
N ASN A 151 2.72 2.25 11.26
CA ASN A 151 2.22 3.59 10.97
C ASN A 151 2.55 4.03 9.54
N PHE A 152 3.72 3.65 9.03
CA PHE A 152 4.12 3.97 7.66
C PHE A 152 3.31 3.16 6.65
N ALA A 153 3.02 1.87 6.88
CA ALA A 153 2.11 1.10 6.02
C ALA A 153 0.73 1.76 5.90
N ALA A 154 0.14 2.18 7.03
CA ALA A 154 -1.14 2.92 7.01
C ALA A 154 -1.03 4.26 6.27
N ARG A 155 0.13 4.93 6.33
CA ARG A 155 0.34 6.18 5.58
C ARG A 155 0.47 5.94 4.08
N LEU A 156 1.13 4.85 3.67
CA LEU A 156 1.23 4.44 2.27
C LEU A 156 -0.15 4.15 1.68
N GLU A 157 -1.03 3.47 2.43
CA GLU A 157 -2.42 3.27 2.01
C GLU A 157 -3.06 4.63 1.64
N ARG A 158 -3.03 5.59 2.56
CA ARG A 158 -3.65 6.91 2.34
C ARG A 158 -3.03 7.67 1.17
N LEU A 159 -1.71 7.57 0.98
CA LEU A 159 -1.00 8.26 -0.10
C LEU A 159 -1.44 7.82 -1.50
N ASN A 160 -2.04 6.64 -1.64
CA ASN A 160 -2.67 6.24 -2.89
C ASN A 160 -3.72 7.26 -3.36
N LYS A 161 -4.40 7.97 -2.44
CA LYS A 161 -5.34 9.03 -2.81
C LYS A 161 -4.66 10.16 -3.57
N THR A 162 -3.52 10.63 -3.08
CA THR A 162 -2.75 11.72 -3.67
C THR A 162 -2.22 11.32 -5.03
N TYR A 163 -1.53 10.18 -5.11
CA TYR A 163 -0.91 9.73 -6.37
C TYR A 163 -1.88 9.06 -7.36
N GLY A 164 -3.13 8.83 -6.95
CA GLY A 164 -4.13 8.16 -7.77
C GLY A 164 -3.82 6.68 -8.05
N THR A 165 -3.00 6.06 -7.21
CA THR A 165 -2.60 4.65 -7.29
C THR A 165 -3.56 3.76 -6.48
N SER A 166 -3.36 2.45 -6.56
CA SER A 166 -4.09 1.49 -5.70
C SER A 166 -3.21 0.72 -4.73
N LEU A 167 -1.93 0.51 -5.03
CA LEU A 167 -1.03 -0.25 -4.17
C LEU A 167 0.35 0.41 -4.11
N LEU A 168 0.69 0.94 -2.93
CA LEU A 168 1.99 1.50 -2.62
C LEU A 168 2.74 0.61 -1.65
N ILE A 169 4.04 0.46 -1.90
CA ILE A 169 4.97 -0.23 -1.04
C ILE A 169 6.16 0.68 -0.70
N SER A 170 6.76 0.46 0.47
CA SER A 170 7.97 1.15 0.86
C SER A 170 9.20 0.64 0.12
N GLU A 171 10.29 1.40 0.22
CA GLU A 171 11.63 0.97 -0.21
C GLU A 171 12.09 -0.32 0.47
N SER A 172 11.83 -0.50 1.76
CA SER A 172 12.21 -1.72 2.48
C SER A 172 11.43 -2.94 2.00
N THR A 173 10.14 -2.81 1.70
CA THR A 173 9.37 -3.88 1.07
C THR A 173 9.92 -4.18 -0.33
N HIS A 174 10.14 -3.16 -1.16
CA HIS A 174 10.65 -3.33 -2.52
C HIS A 174 12.02 -4.03 -2.55
N ALA A 175 12.92 -3.69 -1.62
CA ALA A 175 14.25 -4.29 -1.53
C ALA A 175 14.24 -5.80 -1.21
N GLN A 176 13.15 -6.30 -0.64
CA GLN A 176 12.97 -7.72 -0.31
C GLN A 176 12.17 -8.49 -1.38
N LEU A 177 11.77 -7.85 -2.48
CA LEU A 177 11.07 -8.53 -3.57
C LEU A 177 12.06 -9.14 -4.56
N SER A 178 11.77 -10.36 -5.01
CA SER A 178 12.46 -10.94 -6.16
C SER A 178 12.20 -10.10 -7.42
N PRO A 179 13.25 -9.71 -8.18
CA PRO A 179 13.11 -8.81 -9.35
C PRO A 179 12.20 -9.32 -10.48
N GLN A 180 11.88 -10.61 -10.47
CA GLN A 180 11.11 -11.26 -11.53
C GLN A 180 9.63 -11.50 -11.19
N LEU A 181 9.19 -11.20 -9.96
CA LEU A 181 7.83 -11.51 -9.54
C LEU A 181 6.86 -10.38 -9.87
N PHE A 182 7.22 -9.13 -9.58
CA PHE A 182 6.31 -8.01 -9.65
C PHE A 182 6.79 -6.93 -10.60
N ARG A 183 5.83 -6.25 -11.23
CA ARG A 183 6.10 -5.02 -11.96
C ARG A 183 5.89 -3.83 -11.01
N THR A 184 6.96 -3.10 -10.76
CA THR A 184 6.97 -1.89 -9.92
C THR A 184 7.45 -0.68 -10.70
N ARG A 185 7.09 0.52 -10.23
CA ARG A 185 7.77 1.78 -10.60
C ARG A 185 8.21 2.50 -9.33
N LEU A 186 9.40 3.10 -9.36
CA LEU A 186 9.78 4.12 -8.37
C LEU A 186 8.88 5.33 -8.62
N LEU A 187 7.85 5.48 -7.80
CA LEU A 187 6.78 6.46 -8.00
C LEU A 187 7.25 7.86 -7.61
N ASP A 188 7.82 7.97 -6.41
CA ASP A 188 8.27 9.26 -5.87
C ASP A 188 9.29 9.05 -4.75
N ARG A 189 9.89 10.14 -4.29
CA ARG A 189 10.66 10.22 -3.04
C ARG A 189 9.88 11.09 -2.05
N VAL A 190 9.79 10.64 -0.80
CA VAL A 190 9.05 11.39 0.23
C VAL A 190 9.82 11.49 1.54
N LYS A 191 9.59 12.58 2.27
CA LYS A 191 10.08 12.78 3.65
C LYS A 191 8.91 12.76 4.62
N THR A 192 9.07 12.02 5.71
CA THR A 192 8.11 12.06 6.82
C THR A 192 8.42 13.25 7.72
N HIS A 193 7.46 13.70 8.53
CA HIS A 193 7.75 14.70 9.56
C HIS A 193 8.74 14.18 10.62
N SER A 194 8.84 12.85 10.79
CA SER A 194 9.73 12.20 11.75
C SER A 194 11.17 12.06 11.24
N SER A 195 11.42 12.19 9.93
CA SER A 195 12.74 11.96 9.34
C SER A 195 13.02 12.89 8.16
N ALA A 196 14.18 13.54 8.21
CA ALA A 196 14.70 14.33 7.10
C ALA A 196 15.21 13.47 5.93
N MET A 197 15.36 12.15 6.12
CA MET A 197 15.79 11.24 5.07
C MET A 197 14.64 10.95 4.10
N ALA A 198 14.90 11.14 2.82
CA ALA A 198 13.97 10.78 1.76
C ALA A 198 13.88 9.26 1.61
N ILE A 199 12.65 8.75 1.55
CA ILE A 199 12.32 7.35 1.34
C ILE A 199 11.74 7.20 -0.06
N ASN A 200 12.18 6.18 -0.78
CA ASN A 200 11.62 5.84 -2.07
C ASN A 200 10.24 5.17 -1.91
N LEU A 201 9.26 5.64 -2.68
CA LEU A 201 7.93 5.04 -2.78
C LEU A 201 7.80 4.27 -4.07
N TYR A 202 7.24 3.06 -3.99
CA TYR A 202 7.03 2.24 -5.17
C TYR A 202 5.55 1.94 -5.34
N GLU A 203 5.05 2.06 -6.57
CA GLU A 203 3.75 1.50 -6.95
C GLU A 203 3.95 0.10 -7.51
N VAL A 204 3.06 -0.81 -7.12
CA VAL A 204 3.00 -2.17 -7.69
C VAL A 204 1.77 -2.26 -8.60
N TYR A 205 2.00 -2.66 -9.85
CA TYR A 205 0.94 -2.82 -10.84
C TYR A 205 0.37 -4.23 -10.90
N GLY A 206 1.19 -5.23 -10.59
CA GLY A 206 0.81 -6.63 -10.63
C GLY A 206 1.98 -7.55 -10.92
N ASP A 207 1.65 -8.80 -11.26
CA ASP A 207 2.66 -9.80 -11.60
C ASP A 207 3.41 -9.42 -12.87
N LEU A 208 4.73 -9.64 -12.87
CA LEU A 208 5.56 -9.37 -14.03
C LEU A 208 5.13 -10.18 -15.26
N ALA A 209 4.61 -11.39 -15.03
CA ALA A 209 4.13 -12.30 -16.07
C ALA A 209 2.91 -11.76 -16.82
N THR A 210 2.00 -11.07 -16.13
CA THR A 210 0.76 -10.54 -16.73
C THR A 210 0.97 -9.16 -17.36
N PHE A 211 2.05 -8.46 -17.00
CA PHE A 211 2.36 -7.10 -17.44
C PHE A 211 3.31 -6.98 -18.65
N ARG A 212 3.33 -7.96 -19.57
CA ARG A 212 4.31 -8.03 -20.68
C ARG A 212 3.92 -7.30 -21.99
N SER A 213 2.93 -6.40 -21.99
CA SER A 213 2.59 -5.68 -23.22
C SER A 213 3.68 -4.68 -23.62
N LEU A 214 3.99 -4.56 -24.92
CA LEU A 214 4.98 -3.60 -25.43
C LEU A 214 4.69 -2.16 -24.97
N ARG A 215 3.41 -1.79 -24.95
CA ARG A 215 2.94 -0.49 -24.47
C ARG A 215 3.32 -0.25 -23.01
N ASN A 216 3.10 -1.24 -22.14
CA ASN A 216 3.43 -1.12 -20.72
C ASN A 216 4.94 -1.04 -20.51
N THR A 217 5.71 -1.89 -21.19
CA THR A 217 7.18 -1.84 -21.12
C THR A 217 7.73 -0.47 -21.53
N ALA A 218 7.27 0.07 -22.66
CA ALA A 218 7.69 1.40 -23.13
C ALA A 218 7.28 2.52 -22.16
N TYR A 219 6.08 2.45 -21.61
CA TYR A 219 5.62 3.38 -20.57
C TYR A 219 6.56 3.39 -19.35
N TYR A 220 6.89 2.22 -18.78
CA TYR A 220 7.75 2.15 -17.60
C TYR A 220 9.16 2.66 -17.86
N GLN A 221 9.74 2.30 -19.00
CA GLN A 221 11.05 2.77 -19.38
C GLN A 221 11.06 4.30 -19.52
N THR A 222 10.05 4.86 -20.20
CA THR A 222 9.92 6.31 -20.38
C THR A 222 9.72 7.03 -19.03
N TYR A 223 8.90 6.48 -18.14
CA TYR A 223 8.73 7.02 -16.79
C TYR A 223 10.04 6.99 -16.00
N HIS A 224 10.75 5.86 -16.03
CA HIS A 224 12.02 5.70 -15.32
C HIS A 224 13.09 6.69 -15.80
N GLU A 225 13.19 6.90 -17.12
CA GLU A 225 14.07 7.91 -17.71
C GLU A 225 13.66 9.33 -17.26
N ALA A 226 12.35 9.63 -17.24
CA ALA A 226 11.84 10.91 -16.75
C ALA A 226 12.19 11.17 -15.28
N PHE A 227 11.99 10.16 -14.43
CA PHE A 227 12.26 10.26 -13.00
C PHE A 227 13.76 10.37 -12.70
N THR A 228 14.58 9.63 -13.46
CA THR A 228 16.04 9.75 -13.37
C THR A 228 16.52 11.15 -13.74
N ALA A 229 16.00 11.73 -14.83
CA ALA A 229 16.31 13.11 -15.22
C ALA A 229 15.82 14.12 -14.17
N TYR A 230 14.64 13.89 -13.58
CA TYR A 230 14.13 14.70 -12.47
C TYR A 230 15.09 14.71 -11.28
N LEU A 231 15.53 13.54 -10.82
CA LEU A 231 16.50 13.45 -9.71
C LEU A 231 17.86 14.08 -10.04
N ALA A 232 18.26 14.06 -11.31
CA ALA A 232 19.47 14.71 -11.81
C ALA A 232 19.33 16.23 -12.01
N GLN A 233 18.17 16.82 -11.67
CA GLN A 233 17.82 18.23 -11.92
C GLN A 233 17.81 18.63 -13.40
N ASP A 234 17.81 17.66 -14.33
CA ASP A 234 17.53 17.91 -15.75
C ASP A 234 16.02 18.03 -15.94
N PHE A 235 15.46 19.17 -15.51
CA PHE A 235 14.02 19.41 -15.57
C PHE A 235 13.49 19.54 -17.00
N ALA A 236 14.33 19.97 -17.95
CA ALA A 236 13.94 20.03 -19.36
C ALA A 236 13.78 18.62 -19.94
N GLY A 237 14.76 17.74 -19.69
CA GLY A 237 14.71 16.32 -20.06
C GLY A 237 13.57 15.59 -19.36
N ALA A 238 13.43 15.80 -18.04
CA ALA A 238 12.37 15.21 -17.23
C ALA A 238 10.97 15.58 -17.74
N ARG A 239 10.69 16.87 -18.00
CA ARG A 239 9.40 17.31 -18.55
C ARG A 239 9.11 16.66 -19.89
N THR A 240 10.09 16.64 -20.79
CA THR A 240 9.95 16.03 -22.12
C THR A 240 9.54 14.56 -21.99
N LYS A 241 10.24 13.81 -21.13
CA LYS A 241 9.98 12.39 -20.89
C LYS A 241 8.65 12.15 -20.16
N PHE A 242 8.29 12.97 -19.17
CA PHE A 242 6.98 12.88 -18.51
C PHE A 242 5.81 13.16 -19.47
N PHE A 243 5.93 14.11 -20.40
CA PHE A 243 4.90 14.28 -21.44
C PHE A 243 4.83 13.07 -22.39
N GLN A 244 5.96 12.44 -22.73
CA GLN A 244 5.97 11.18 -23.47
C GLN A 244 5.30 10.04 -22.68
N THR A 245 5.52 9.97 -21.37
CA THR A 245 4.83 9.05 -20.47
C THR A 245 3.31 9.25 -20.50
N LEU A 246 2.83 10.50 -20.46
CA LEU A 246 1.40 10.82 -20.57
C LEU A 246 0.80 10.47 -21.94
N ALA A 247 1.59 10.34 -23.00
CA ALA A 247 1.08 9.84 -24.29
C ALA A 247 0.61 8.38 -24.19
N PHE A 248 1.17 7.59 -23.26
CA PHE A 248 0.69 6.23 -22.98
C PHE A 248 -0.53 6.24 -22.06
N TYR A 249 -0.52 7.04 -21.00
CA TYR A 249 -1.62 7.14 -20.03
C TYR A 249 -1.88 8.61 -19.68
N PRO A 250 -2.77 9.30 -20.41
CA PRO A 250 -3.00 10.75 -20.26
C PRO A 250 -3.49 11.17 -18.88
N ASP A 251 -4.06 10.23 -18.13
CA ASP A 251 -4.65 10.47 -16.82
C ASP A 251 -3.81 9.99 -15.64
N ASP A 252 -2.54 9.58 -15.84
CA ASP A 252 -1.65 9.17 -14.76
C ASP A 252 -1.40 10.33 -13.76
N PRO A 253 -2.01 10.28 -12.55
CA PRO A 253 -1.99 11.44 -11.65
C PRO A 253 -0.60 11.67 -11.04
N ALA A 254 0.16 10.60 -10.79
CA ALA A 254 1.52 10.71 -10.26
C ALA A 254 2.46 11.45 -11.23
N THR A 255 2.34 11.17 -12.53
CA THR A 255 3.10 11.90 -13.55
C THR A 255 2.71 13.39 -13.59
N LYS A 256 1.41 13.71 -13.46
CA LYS A 256 0.94 15.11 -13.41
C LYS A 256 1.47 15.85 -12.18
N ILE A 257 1.48 15.21 -11.01
CA ILE A 257 2.05 15.77 -9.78
C ILE A 257 3.53 16.13 -9.97
N LEU A 258 4.32 15.25 -10.60
CA LEU A 258 5.74 15.52 -10.84
C LEU A 258 5.95 16.67 -11.84
N LEU A 259 5.11 16.78 -12.87
CA LEU A 259 5.15 17.92 -13.80
C LEU A 259 4.83 19.25 -13.11
N GLU A 260 3.82 19.29 -12.24
CA GLU A 260 3.45 20.46 -11.44
C GLU A 260 4.56 20.84 -10.45
N ARG A 261 5.19 19.83 -9.83
CA ARG A 261 6.34 20.04 -8.94
C ARG A 261 7.53 20.63 -9.68
N ILE A 262 7.85 20.13 -10.89
CA ILE A 262 8.90 20.72 -11.72
C ILE A 262 8.57 22.17 -12.07
N ALA A 263 7.33 22.47 -12.45
CA ALA A 263 6.92 23.84 -12.75
C ALA A 263 7.12 24.78 -11.54
N THR A 264 6.79 24.30 -10.34
CA THR A 264 6.98 25.04 -9.08
C THR A 264 8.46 25.29 -8.78
N LEU A 265 9.33 24.28 -8.97
CA LEU A 265 10.78 24.42 -8.78
C LEU A 265 11.40 25.41 -9.77
N LEU A 266 10.95 25.41 -11.02
CA LEU A 266 11.42 26.36 -12.03
C LEU A 266 10.96 27.79 -11.75
N ALA A 267 9.76 27.97 -11.18
CA ALA A 267 9.22 29.28 -10.85
C ALA A 267 9.83 29.88 -9.57
N ASN A 268 10.05 29.05 -8.54
CA ASN A 268 10.43 29.50 -7.21
C ASN A 268 11.92 29.30 -6.88
N GLY A 269 12.66 28.62 -7.75
CA GLY A 269 14.03 28.20 -7.50
C GLY A 269 14.11 26.82 -6.83
N ILE A 270 15.26 26.18 -7.00
CA ILE A 270 15.56 24.86 -6.43
C ILE A 270 16.19 25.08 -5.05
N PRO A 271 15.67 24.45 -3.98
CA PRO A 271 16.30 24.53 -2.66
C PRO A 271 17.75 24.00 -2.68
N GLU A 272 18.65 24.60 -1.91
CA GLU A 272 20.09 24.22 -1.89
C GLU A 272 20.32 22.74 -1.56
N ASN A 273 19.49 22.14 -0.71
CA ASN A 273 19.57 20.73 -0.30
C ASN A 273 18.46 19.87 -0.92
N TRP A 274 18.05 20.20 -2.14
CA TRP A 274 16.99 19.47 -2.83
C TRP A 274 17.47 18.06 -3.23
N ASP A 275 16.77 17.05 -2.72
CA ASP A 275 17.04 15.62 -2.96
C ASP A 275 15.92 14.94 -3.75
N GLY A 276 15.07 15.72 -4.41
CA GLY A 276 13.96 15.20 -5.20
C GLY A 276 12.72 14.82 -4.40
N ALA A 277 12.76 14.87 -3.06
CA ALA A 277 11.67 14.40 -2.23
C ALA A 277 10.59 15.45 -1.97
N ALA A 278 9.33 15.00 -1.94
CA ALA A 278 8.22 15.78 -1.41
C ALA A 278 8.06 15.58 0.11
N THR A 279 7.59 16.62 0.79
CA THR A 279 7.22 16.51 2.20
C THR A 279 5.79 15.97 2.30
N LEU A 280 5.57 14.89 3.07
CA LEU A 280 4.24 14.25 3.15
C LEU A 280 3.13 15.17 3.69
N GLY A 281 3.46 16.18 4.50
CA GLY A 281 2.49 17.17 4.99
C GLY A 281 2.03 18.20 3.95
N SER A 282 2.67 18.24 2.79
CA SER A 282 2.28 19.09 1.65
C SER A 282 1.63 18.30 0.51
N LEU A 283 1.31 17.02 0.73
CA LEU A 283 0.73 16.07 -0.24
C LEU A 283 -0.72 15.71 0.11
#